data_AF-A0A3N5UIK3-F1
#
_entry.id   AF-A0A3N5UIK3-F1
#
_cell.length_a   1.000
_cell.length_b   1.000
_cell.length_c   1.000
_cell.angle_alpha   90.00
_cell.angle_beta   90.00
_cell.angle_gamma   90.00
#
_symmetry.space_group_name_H-M   'P 1'
#
loop_
_entity.id
_entity.type
_entity.pdbx_description
1 polymer ?
#
loop_
_entity_poly.entity_id
_entity_poly.type
_entity_poly.pdbx_seq_one_letter_code
_entity_poly.pdbx_strand_id
1 'polypeptide(L)'
;MALTKAVEQVQDWTQVAQNAVGESAILDCSGHYGTMLCIQAALDTTTAHAAGTDFIVQVSSNTSGDEDWHDLLPFNELNGTAATDLVEDNPLAATATSIAFTGHSLTALGKWLFLKDGSAIADSELVFQVGQSANAVVVLDGTTNAHAQNTPIFNIAFSRTYILPPEAVRCRLLVNNTKVAAGSTVCYKLRATKITAVI
;
A
#
# COMPACT_ATOMS: atom_id res chain seq x y z
N MET A 1 -6.01 18.97 29.16
CA MET A 1 -6.11 19.14 27.69
C MET A 1 -6.68 17.85 27.13
N ALA A 2 -7.69 17.90 26.26
CA ALA A 2 -8.25 16.68 25.66
C ALA A 2 -7.37 16.24 24.48
N LEU A 3 -7.18 14.93 24.31
CA LEU A 3 -6.49 14.35 23.16
C LEU A 3 -7.51 13.96 22.09
N THR A 4 -7.15 14.15 20.82
CA THR A 4 -7.95 13.78 19.65
C THR A 4 -7.16 12.87 18.72
N LYS A 5 -7.88 12.14 17.87
CA LYS A 5 -7.31 11.28 16.84
C LYS A 5 -7.74 11.79 15.47
N ALA A 6 -6.79 11.88 14.56
CA ALA A 6 -7.04 12.22 13.16
C ALA A 6 -6.30 11.26 12.24
N VAL A 7 -6.85 11.05 11.05
CA VAL A 7 -6.20 10.31 9.97
C VAL A 7 -5.73 11.32 8.94
N GLU A 8 -4.49 11.15 8.49
CA GLU A 8 -3.89 11.94 7.42
C GLU A 8 -3.49 11.02 6.27
N GLN A 9 -3.89 11.39 5.06
CA GLN A 9 -3.35 10.79 3.85
C GLN A 9 -2.00 11.47 3.54
N VAL A 10 -0.91 10.75 3.78
CA VAL A 10 0.45 11.25 3.53
C VAL A 10 0.82 11.07 2.07
N GLN A 11 0.49 9.91 1.51
CA GLN A 11 0.71 9.58 0.12
C GLN A 11 -0.46 8.72 -0.35
N ASP A 12 -1.16 9.16 -1.42
CA ASP A 12 -2.11 8.28 -2.09
C ASP A 12 -1.39 7.25 -2.95
N TRP A 13 -2.14 6.26 -3.46
CA TRP A 13 -1.60 5.27 -4.38
C TRP A 13 -0.78 5.91 -5.48
N THR A 14 0.50 5.57 -5.49
CA THR A 14 1.46 6.03 -6.47
C THR A 14 2.38 4.89 -6.87
N GLN A 15 2.96 5.00 -8.07
CA GLN A 15 3.78 3.95 -8.66
C GLN A 15 5.26 4.34 -8.59
N VAL A 16 6.10 3.38 -8.22
CA VAL A 16 7.55 3.45 -8.30
C VAL A 16 7.99 2.56 -9.45
N ALA A 17 8.67 3.16 -10.43
CA ALA A 17 9.20 2.44 -11.57
C ALA A 17 10.21 1.36 -11.13
N GLN A 18 10.46 0.38 -12.00
CA GLN A 18 11.58 -0.54 -11.81
C GLN A 18 12.89 0.26 -11.81
N ASN A 19 13.87 -0.17 -11.02
CA ASN A 19 15.16 0.50 -10.92
C ASN A 19 15.06 1.98 -10.47
N ALA A 20 14.06 2.30 -9.63
CA ALA A 20 13.86 3.64 -9.09
C ALA A 20 13.67 3.60 -7.56
N VAL A 21 13.81 4.76 -6.95
CA VAL A 21 13.46 4.99 -5.54
C VAL A 21 12.28 5.95 -5.51
N GLY A 22 11.21 5.55 -4.82
CA GLY A 22 10.09 6.42 -4.49
C GLY A 22 10.25 7.01 -3.10
N GLU A 23 9.77 8.23 -2.92
CA GLU A 23 9.70 8.91 -1.63
C GLU A 23 8.26 9.40 -1.42
N SER A 24 7.72 9.18 -0.22
CA SER A 24 6.43 9.75 0.17
C SER A 24 6.55 11.23 0.47
N ALA A 25 5.42 11.95 0.55
CA ALA A 25 5.43 13.25 1.22
C ALA A 25 5.98 13.14 2.66
N ILE A 26 6.55 14.24 3.15
CA ILE A 26 7.05 14.36 4.52
C ILE A 26 5.86 14.57 5.46
N LEU A 27 5.78 13.74 6.50
CA LEU A 27 4.85 13.89 7.60
C LEU A 27 5.49 14.72 8.71
N ASP A 28 4.85 15.82 9.10
CA ASP A 28 5.18 16.51 10.36
C ASP A 28 4.52 15.77 11.54
N CYS A 29 5.34 15.41 12.52
CA CYS A 29 4.99 14.70 13.75
C CYS A 29 5.29 15.52 15.02
N SER A 30 5.79 16.74 14.90
CA SER A 30 6.29 17.57 16.01
C SER A 30 5.28 17.85 17.12
N GLY A 31 3.99 17.94 16.78
CA GLY A 31 2.89 18.17 17.71
C GLY A 31 2.16 16.90 18.19
N HIS A 32 2.64 15.72 17.81
CA HIS A 32 1.93 14.46 18.06
C HIS A 32 2.40 13.79 19.35
N TYR A 33 1.46 13.26 20.12
CA TYR A 33 1.72 12.40 21.28
C TYR A 33 1.94 10.93 20.89
N GLY A 34 1.57 10.57 19.66
CA GLY A 34 1.74 9.25 19.11
C GLY A 34 1.31 9.23 17.65
N THR A 35 2.08 8.54 16.82
CA THR A 35 1.82 8.41 15.38
C THR A 35 1.92 6.95 14.97
N MET A 36 0.90 6.45 14.28
CA MET A 36 0.92 5.14 13.64
C MET A 36 0.87 5.32 12.13
N LEU A 37 1.86 4.79 11.43
CA LEU A 37 1.87 4.67 9.98
C LEU A 37 1.13 3.41 9.54
N CYS A 38 0.32 3.54 8.49
CA CYS A 38 -0.32 2.44 7.77
C CYS A 38 0.26 2.42 6.36
N ILE A 39 1.09 1.42 6.06
CA ILE A 39 1.77 1.23 4.78
C ILE A 39 1.05 0.12 4.03
N GLN A 40 0.64 0.42 2.80
CA GLN A 40 0.05 -0.55 1.89
C GLN A 40 0.85 -0.53 0.60
N ALA A 41 1.15 -1.69 0.04
CA ALA A 41 1.85 -1.78 -1.23
C ALA A 41 1.54 -3.07 -1.97
N ALA A 42 1.78 -3.07 -3.28
CA ALA A 42 1.54 -4.18 -4.17
C ALA A 42 2.45 -4.15 -5.39
N LEU A 43 2.65 -5.31 -6.02
CA LEU A 43 3.14 -5.38 -7.39
C LEU A 43 1.96 -5.18 -8.36
N ASP A 44 2.23 -4.55 -9.49
CA ASP A 44 1.23 -4.20 -10.50
C ASP A 44 1.55 -4.75 -11.89
N THR A 45 2.52 -5.67 -11.97
CA THR A 45 2.86 -6.45 -13.17
C THR A 45 3.19 -7.89 -12.78
N THR A 46 3.26 -8.78 -13.76
CA THR A 46 3.62 -10.20 -13.57
C THR A 46 5.12 -10.45 -13.79
N THR A 47 5.95 -9.42 -13.68
CA THR A 47 7.40 -9.55 -13.88
C THR A 47 8.06 -10.08 -12.60
N ALA A 48 8.98 -11.04 -12.75
CA ALA A 48 9.66 -11.63 -11.59
C ALA A 48 10.38 -10.57 -10.74
N HIS A 49 10.08 -10.53 -9.45
CA HIS A 49 10.56 -9.54 -8.48
C HIS A 49 11.33 -10.24 -7.34
N ALA A 50 12.34 -11.03 -7.71
CA ALA A 50 12.95 -12.05 -6.85
C ALA A 50 13.73 -11.55 -5.62
N ALA A 51 14.14 -10.27 -5.59
CA ALA A 51 14.84 -9.68 -4.45
C ALA A 51 13.94 -8.80 -3.58
N GLY A 52 12.66 -8.68 -3.91
CA GLY A 52 11.72 -7.80 -3.22
C GLY A 52 12.05 -6.31 -3.38
N THR A 53 11.23 -5.50 -2.73
CA THR A 53 11.40 -4.06 -2.59
C THR A 53 11.71 -3.74 -1.13
N ASP A 54 12.68 -2.85 -0.90
CA ASP A 54 12.96 -2.34 0.44
C ASP A 54 12.06 -1.16 0.76
N PHE A 55 11.38 -1.25 1.89
CA PHE A 55 10.61 -0.16 2.49
C PHE A 55 11.38 0.34 3.70
N ILE A 56 11.72 1.63 3.70
CA ILE A 56 12.56 2.25 4.73
C ILE A 56 11.78 3.42 5.31
N VAL A 57 11.35 3.27 6.57
CA VAL A 57 10.79 4.39 7.33
C VAL A 57 11.96 5.22 7.85
N GLN A 58 12.02 6.48 7.44
CA GLN A 58 13.01 7.44 7.92
C GLN A 58 12.37 8.45 8.86
N VAL A 59 13.07 8.80 9.92
CA VAL A 59 12.68 9.82 10.88
C VAL A 59 13.75 10.90 11.00
N SER A 60 13.33 12.12 11.31
CA SER A 60 14.22 13.25 11.57
C SER A 60 13.82 13.91 12.88
N SER A 61 14.81 14.34 13.66
CA SER A 61 14.62 15.20 14.84
C SER A 61 14.55 16.69 14.49
N ASN A 62 14.85 17.06 13.23
CA ASN A 62 14.78 18.44 12.78
C ASN A 62 13.36 18.81 12.37
N THR A 63 13.01 20.09 12.52
CA THR A 63 11.75 20.67 12.05
C THR A 63 11.75 21.02 10.56
N SER A 64 12.93 21.11 9.94
CA SER A 64 13.11 21.42 8.51
C SER A 64 14.47 20.93 7.99
N GLY A 65 14.66 20.95 6.67
CA GLY A 65 15.91 20.55 6.00
C GLY A 65 16.03 19.04 5.78
N ASP A 66 16.95 18.64 4.91
CA ASP A 66 17.04 17.26 4.40
C ASP A 66 18.32 16.51 4.81
N GLU A 67 19.12 17.10 5.70
CA GLU A 67 20.46 16.58 6.00
C GLU A 67 20.46 15.49 7.10
N ASP A 68 19.47 15.49 7.99
CA ASP A 68 19.46 14.63 9.18
C ASP A 68 18.27 13.66 9.18
N TRP A 69 18.35 12.64 8.32
CA TRP A 69 17.42 11.51 8.31
C TRP A 69 18.07 10.25 8.89
N HIS A 70 17.32 9.52 9.69
CA HIS A 70 17.74 8.24 10.27
C HIS A 70 16.77 7.14 9.89
N ASP A 71 17.30 6.00 9.47
CA ASP A 71 16.51 4.80 9.20
C ASP A 71 15.99 4.23 10.53
N LEU A 72 14.68 4.15 10.68
CA LEU A 72 14.05 3.58 11.87
C LEU A 72 13.99 2.05 11.76
N LEU A 73 13.40 1.56 10.67
CA LEU A 73 13.28 0.12 10.42
C LEU A 73 13.12 -0.15 8.92
N PRO A 74 14.14 -0.74 8.27
CA PRO A 74 14.00 -1.27 6.93
C PRO A 74 13.30 -2.64 6.97
N PHE A 75 12.45 -2.90 5.98
CA PHE A 75 11.88 -4.23 5.76
C PHE A 75 11.77 -4.51 4.25
N ASN A 76 11.93 -5.77 3.86
CA ASN A 76 11.90 -6.19 2.46
C ASN A 76 10.63 -7.02 2.21
N GLU A 77 9.84 -6.63 1.22
CA GLU A 77 8.54 -7.25 0.90
C GLU A 77 8.34 -7.35 -0.61
N LEU A 78 7.17 -7.85 -1.01
CA LEU A 78 6.76 -7.97 -2.42
C LEU A 78 7.67 -8.88 -3.25
N ASN A 79 8.33 -9.86 -2.64
CA ASN A 79 9.14 -10.84 -3.35
C ASN A 79 8.26 -11.86 -4.08
N GLY A 80 8.55 -12.09 -5.36
CA GLY A 80 7.98 -13.18 -6.14
C GLY A 80 7.57 -12.74 -7.54
N THR A 81 6.69 -13.53 -8.18
CA THR A 81 6.08 -13.17 -9.46
C THR A 81 4.59 -13.09 -9.23
N ALA A 82 4.00 -11.91 -9.38
CA ALA A 82 2.57 -11.77 -9.16
C ALA A 82 1.80 -12.55 -10.23
N ALA A 83 0.76 -13.28 -9.80
CA ALA A 83 -0.29 -13.73 -10.70
C ALA A 83 -1.30 -12.59 -10.88
N THR A 84 -1.91 -12.54 -12.07
CA THR A 84 -2.94 -11.56 -12.39
C THR A 84 -4.20 -12.24 -12.88
N ASP A 85 -5.32 -11.58 -12.61
CA ASP A 85 -6.63 -11.88 -13.19
C ASP A 85 -7.36 -10.57 -13.48
N LEU A 86 -8.49 -10.67 -14.17
CA LEU A 86 -9.30 -9.54 -14.59
C LEU A 86 -10.69 -9.66 -13.97
N VAL A 87 -11.18 -8.54 -13.42
CA VAL A 87 -12.59 -8.41 -13.00
C VAL A 87 -13.50 -8.69 -14.20
N GLU A 88 -14.40 -9.65 -14.06
CA GLU A 88 -15.41 -9.99 -15.08
C GLU A 88 -16.66 -9.09 -14.95
N ASP A 89 -16.98 -8.68 -13.72
CA ASP A 89 -18.13 -7.85 -13.40
C ASP A 89 -18.09 -6.49 -14.12
N ASN A 90 -19.25 -6.02 -14.61
CA ASN A 90 -19.35 -4.78 -15.38
C ASN A 90 -20.48 -3.84 -14.87
N PRO A 91 -20.18 -2.88 -13.99
CA PRO A 91 -18.97 -2.78 -13.17
C PRO A 91 -19.03 -3.74 -11.97
N LEU A 92 -17.88 -4.01 -11.36
CA LEU A 92 -17.84 -4.45 -9.97
C LEU A 92 -18.34 -3.30 -9.11
N ALA A 93 -19.50 -3.46 -8.48
CA ALA A 93 -20.07 -2.42 -7.63
C ALA A 93 -19.19 -2.12 -6.42
N ALA A 94 -19.23 -0.88 -5.92
CA ALA A 94 -18.71 -0.59 -4.58
C ALA A 94 -19.41 -1.48 -3.54
N THR A 95 -18.73 -1.80 -2.45
CA THR A 95 -19.14 -2.72 -1.38
C THR A 95 -19.27 -4.18 -1.79
N ALA A 96 -18.83 -4.54 -3.00
CA ALA A 96 -18.88 -5.93 -3.47
C ALA A 96 -17.94 -6.81 -2.63
N THR A 97 -18.50 -7.88 -2.06
CA THR A 97 -17.75 -8.88 -1.28
C THR A 97 -17.42 -10.14 -2.08
N SER A 98 -17.94 -10.23 -3.31
CA SER A 98 -17.65 -11.28 -4.28
C SER A 98 -17.15 -10.61 -5.56
N ILE A 99 -16.00 -11.06 -6.06
CA ILE A 99 -15.39 -10.52 -7.26
C ILE A 99 -15.23 -11.64 -8.26
N ALA A 100 -15.99 -11.60 -9.37
CA ALA A 100 -15.88 -12.58 -10.44
C ALA A 100 -14.66 -12.29 -11.32
N PHE A 101 -13.98 -13.36 -11.75
CA PHE A 101 -12.74 -13.28 -12.51
C PHE A 101 -12.87 -13.96 -13.86
N THR A 102 -12.09 -13.50 -14.84
CA THR A 102 -12.09 -14.11 -16.19
C THR A 102 -11.24 -15.38 -16.26
N GLY A 103 -10.07 -15.40 -15.61
CA GLY A 103 -9.08 -16.48 -15.70
C GLY A 103 -9.09 -17.47 -14.54
N HIS A 104 -9.74 -17.11 -13.43
CA HIS A 104 -9.79 -17.87 -12.17
C HIS A 104 -8.40 -18.27 -11.64
N SER A 105 -7.40 -17.40 -11.80
CA SER A 105 -5.98 -17.67 -11.53
C SER A 105 -5.58 -17.45 -10.06
N LEU A 106 -6.43 -16.81 -9.26
CA LEU A 106 -6.14 -16.39 -7.88
C LEU A 106 -6.68 -17.36 -6.82
N THR A 107 -6.19 -18.60 -6.84
CA THR A 107 -6.78 -19.76 -6.11
C THR A 107 -6.24 -20.02 -4.70
N ALA A 108 -5.39 -19.13 -4.16
CA ALA A 108 -4.83 -19.30 -2.82
C ALA A 108 -5.47 -18.32 -1.84
N LEU A 109 -6.00 -18.84 -0.74
CA LEU A 109 -6.71 -18.06 0.28
C LEU A 109 -5.75 -17.31 1.22
N GLY A 110 -6.29 -16.35 1.97
CA GLY A 110 -5.61 -15.73 3.12
C GLY A 110 -4.53 -14.72 2.75
N LYS A 111 -4.77 -13.93 1.70
CA LYS A 111 -3.81 -12.92 1.24
C LYS A 111 -4.48 -11.63 0.81
N TRP A 112 -3.67 -10.57 0.74
CA TRP A 112 -4.06 -9.31 0.13
C TRP A 112 -4.01 -9.43 -1.40
N LEU A 113 -5.07 -8.94 -2.03
CA LEU A 113 -5.17 -8.75 -3.47
C LEU A 113 -5.21 -7.25 -3.76
N PHE A 114 -4.57 -6.82 -4.84
CA PHE A 114 -4.54 -5.44 -5.27
C PHE A 114 -5.38 -5.25 -6.51
N LEU A 115 -6.49 -4.51 -6.39
CA LEU A 115 -7.28 -4.04 -7.52
C LEU A 115 -6.64 -2.75 -8.02
N LYS A 116 -6.04 -2.78 -9.20
CA LYS A 116 -5.37 -1.63 -9.79
C LYS A 116 -6.30 -0.95 -10.79
N ASP A 117 -6.82 0.22 -10.44
CA ASP A 117 -7.52 1.02 -11.42
C ASP A 117 -6.50 1.67 -12.38
N GLY A 118 -6.56 1.26 -13.65
CA GLY A 118 -5.63 1.73 -14.68
C GLY A 118 -5.88 3.17 -15.13
N SER A 119 -7.10 3.69 -14.94
CA SER A 119 -7.48 5.04 -15.35
C SER A 119 -7.24 6.08 -14.25
N ALA A 120 -7.36 5.67 -13.00
CA ALA A 120 -7.15 6.50 -11.82
C ALA A 120 -6.48 5.67 -10.72
N ILE A 121 -5.15 5.66 -10.67
CA ILE A 121 -4.41 4.88 -9.66
C ILE A 121 -4.84 5.17 -8.22
N ALA A 122 -5.33 6.39 -7.94
CA ALA A 122 -5.89 6.79 -6.65
C ALA A 122 -7.11 5.95 -6.22
N ASP A 123 -7.88 5.42 -7.17
CA ASP A 123 -9.05 4.57 -6.92
C ASP A 123 -8.68 3.09 -6.72
N SER A 124 -7.40 2.74 -6.84
CA SER A 124 -6.91 1.40 -6.55
C SER A 124 -7.11 1.04 -5.07
N GLU A 125 -7.20 -0.26 -4.76
CA GLU A 125 -7.41 -0.69 -3.39
C GLU A 125 -6.86 -2.10 -3.09
N LEU A 126 -6.66 -2.37 -1.80
CA LEU A 126 -6.35 -3.71 -1.31
C LEU A 126 -7.59 -4.34 -0.70
N VAL A 127 -7.86 -5.57 -1.09
CA VAL A 127 -8.90 -6.42 -0.50
C VAL A 127 -8.27 -7.67 0.09
N PHE A 128 -8.82 -8.19 1.18
CA PHE A 128 -8.31 -9.41 1.81
C PHE A 128 -9.17 -10.61 1.43
N GLN A 129 -8.58 -11.59 0.76
CA GLN A 129 -9.29 -12.79 0.31
C GLN A 129 -9.53 -13.77 1.46
N VAL A 130 -10.79 -14.12 1.71
CA VAL A 130 -11.22 -15.06 2.76
C VAL A 130 -11.84 -16.34 2.23
N GLY A 131 -12.27 -16.34 0.97
CA GLY A 131 -12.88 -17.50 0.34
C GLY A 131 -12.72 -17.47 -1.17
N GLN A 132 -13.12 -18.57 -1.80
CA GLN A 132 -13.21 -18.68 -3.25
C GLN A 132 -14.35 -19.60 -3.63
N SER A 133 -14.98 -19.28 -4.75
CA SER A 133 -15.88 -20.16 -5.48
C SER A 133 -15.18 -20.64 -6.75
N ALA A 134 -15.92 -21.33 -7.64
CA ALA A 134 -15.36 -21.74 -8.92
C ALA A 134 -14.84 -20.54 -9.75
N ASN A 135 -15.57 -19.42 -9.73
CA ASN A 135 -15.34 -18.32 -10.66
C ASN A 135 -15.04 -16.96 -10.00
N ALA A 136 -15.11 -16.90 -8.67
CA ALA A 136 -15.00 -15.65 -7.93
C ALA A 136 -14.24 -15.84 -6.63
N VAL A 137 -13.62 -14.77 -6.14
CA VAL A 137 -13.10 -14.71 -4.76
C VAL A 137 -14.08 -14.00 -3.85
N VAL A 138 -14.08 -14.40 -2.59
CA VAL A 138 -14.81 -13.73 -1.53
C VAL A 138 -13.81 -12.94 -0.69
N VAL A 139 -14.10 -11.66 -0.47
CA VAL A 139 -13.25 -10.74 0.29
C VAL A 139 -13.86 -10.43 1.66
N LEU A 140 -12.98 -10.16 2.64
CA LEU A 140 -13.37 -9.95 4.04
C LEU A 140 -14.25 -8.70 4.22
N ASP A 141 -13.81 -7.62 3.60
CA ASP A 141 -14.50 -6.34 3.55
C ASP A 141 -14.77 -6.04 2.08
N GLY A 142 -15.92 -5.45 1.80
CA GLY A 142 -16.31 -5.14 0.43
C GLY A 142 -15.36 -4.12 -0.20
N THR A 143 -15.34 -4.05 -1.53
CA THR A 143 -14.60 -2.97 -2.22
C THR A 143 -15.07 -1.60 -1.76
N THR A 144 -14.16 -0.63 -1.69
CA THR A 144 -14.49 0.75 -1.40
C THR A 144 -15.03 1.45 -2.65
N ASN A 145 -14.37 1.18 -3.79
CA ASN A 145 -14.68 1.81 -5.05
C ASN A 145 -15.40 0.84 -5.99
N ALA A 146 -16.12 1.39 -6.95
CA ALA A 146 -16.58 0.60 -8.09
C ALA A 146 -15.40 0.42 -9.06
N HIS A 147 -15.29 -0.76 -9.67
CA HIS A 147 -14.22 -1.07 -10.63
C HIS A 147 -14.82 -1.44 -11.98
N ALA A 148 -14.18 -1.02 -13.06
CA ALA A 148 -14.59 -1.39 -14.41
C ALA A 148 -14.34 -2.88 -14.69
N GLN A 149 -15.06 -3.41 -15.67
CA GLN A 149 -14.70 -4.69 -16.26
C GLN A 149 -13.26 -4.63 -16.78
N ASN A 150 -12.52 -5.73 -16.63
CA ASN A 150 -11.11 -5.87 -16.94
C ASN A 150 -10.16 -5.07 -16.04
N THR A 151 -10.62 -4.56 -14.89
CA THR A 151 -9.69 -4.07 -13.86
C THR A 151 -8.76 -5.22 -13.43
N PRO A 152 -7.43 -5.06 -13.54
CA PRO A 152 -6.50 -6.10 -13.18
C PRO A 152 -6.35 -6.24 -11.66
N ILE A 153 -6.21 -7.48 -11.22
CA ILE A 153 -6.04 -7.85 -9.82
C ILE A 153 -4.76 -8.64 -9.65
N PHE A 154 -3.92 -8.23 -8.69
CA PHE A 154 -2.62 -8.84 -8.42
C PHE A 154 -2.56 -9.46 -7.04
N ASN A 155 -1.81 -10.56 -6.89
CA ASN A 155 -1.81 -11.38 -5.67
C ASN A 155 -0.56 -11.24 -4.79
N ILE A 156 0.31 -10.30 -5.09
CA ILE A 156 1.46 -9.93 -4.25
C ILE A 156 1.23 -8.52 -3.75
N ALA A 157 0.74 -8.43 -2.52
CA ALA A 157 0.46 -7.18 -1.82
C ALA A 157 0.58 -7.37 -0.30
N PHE A 158 0.73 -6.27 0.43
CA PHE A 158 0.68 -6.27 1.89
C PHE A 158 0.01 -5.02 2.45
N SER A 159 -0.44 -5.14 3.70
CA SER A 159 -0.85 -4.03 4.56
C SER A 159 -0.16 -4.17 5.92
N ARG A 160 0.59 -3.16 6.35
CA ARG A 160 1.38 -3.15 7.60
C ARG A 160 1.22 -1.87 8.36
N THR A 161 1.41 -1.94 9.67
CA THR A 161 1.38 -0.80 10.56
C THR A 161 2.71 -0.66 11.30
N TYR A 162 3.14 0.59 11.51
CA TYR A 162 4.33 0.92 12.32
C TYR A 162 4.03 2.07 13.26
N ILE A 163 4.53 1.99 14.49
CA ILE A 163 4.41 3.07 15.47
C ILE A 163 5.72 3.86 15.43
N LEU A 164 5.62 5.17 15.30
CA LEU A 164 6.79 6.05 15.34
C LEU A 164 7.21 6.31 16.80
N PRO A 165 8.52 6.42 17.08
CA PRO A 165 9.00 6.93 18.35
C PRO A 165 8.44 8.34 18.62
N PRO A 166 8.11 8.68 19.87
CA PRO A 166 7.59 10.00 20.22
C PRO A 166 8.60 11.14 19.99
N GLU A 167 9.89 10.81 19.86
CA GLU A 167 10.95 11.79 19.57
C GLU A 167 11.05 12.17 18.08
N ALA A 168 10.33 11.47 17.20
CA ALA A 168 10.35 11.77 15.77
C ALA A 168 9.57 13.07 15.48
N VAL A 169 10.27 14.06 14.91
CA VAL A 169 9.69 15.36 14.54
C VAL A 169 9.12 15.31 13.13
N ARG A 170 9.78 14.59 12.21
CA ARG A 170 9.29 14.33 10.86
C ARG A 170 9.50 12.87 10.49
N CYS A 171 8.66 12.34 9.60
CA CYS A 171 8.92 11.04 8.97
C CYS A 171 8.62 11.02 7.48
N ARG A 172 9.25 10.08 6.78
CA ARG A 172 8.92 9.73 5.38
C ARG A 172 9.11 8.24 5.15
N LEU A 173 8.51 7.72 4.09
CA LEU A 173 8.71 6.37 3.60
C LEU A 173 9.51 6.42 2.30
N LEU A 174 10.64 5.72 2.26
CA LEU A 174 11.35 5.41 1.03
C LEU A 174 10.97 4.01 0.54
N VAL A 175 10.73 3.90 -0.75
CA VAL A 175 10.42 2.65 -1.46
C VAL A 175 11.52 2.42 -2.48
N ASN A 176 12.52 1.61 -2.10
CA ASN A 176 13.67 1.34 -2.93
C ASN A 176 13.42 0.11 -3.82
N ASN A 177 13.05 0.38 -5.07
CA ASN A 177 12.77 -0.62 -6.10
C ASN A 177 13.98 -0.88 -7.02
N THR A 178 15.21 -0.65 -6.53
CA THR A 178 16.45 -0.81 -7.33
C THR A 178 17.06 -2.21 -7.24
N LYS A 179 16.63 -3.03 -6.27
CA LYS A 179 17.21 -4.36 -6.03
C LYS A 179 16.94 -5.37 -7.17
N VAL A 180 15.95 -5.10 -8.01
CA VAL A 180 15.61 -5.92 -9.17
C VAL A 180 15.50 -5.01 -10.39
N ALA A 181 16.61 -4.81 -11.12
CA ALA A 181 16.67 -3.87 -12.25
C ALA A 181 15.65 -4.15 -13.37
N ALA A 182 15.27 -5.43 -13.54
CA ALA A 182 14.24 -5.90 -14.47
C ALA A 182 12.99 -6.43 -13.74
N GLY A 183 12.72 -5.93 -12.53
CA GLY A 183 11.61 -6.39 -11.70
C GLY A 183 10.28 -5.71 -12.03
N SER A 184 9.24 -6.09 -11.26
CA SER A 184 7.96 -5.39 -11.29
C SER A 184 8.05 -3.94 -10.83
N THR A 185 7.10 -3.13 -11.28
CA THR A 185 6.80 -1.84 -10.66
C THR A 185 6.04 -2.05 -9.35
N VAL A 186 6.09 -1.05 -8.47
CA VAL A 186 5.53 -1.12 -7.12
C VAL A 186 4.54 0.01 -6.93
N CYS A 187 3.31 -0.33 -6.56
CA CYS A 187 2.33 0.64 -6.11
C CYS A 187 2.35 0.71 -4.58
N TYR A 188 2.31 1.91 -4.00
CA TYR A 188 2.24 2.07 -2.55
C TYR A 188 1.36 3.25 -2.13
N LYS A 189 0.86 3.16 -0.89
CA LYS A 189 0.05 4.17 -0.20
C LYS A 189 0.54 4.30 1.24
N LEU A 190 0.54 5.52 1.77
CA LEU A 190 0.90 5.82 3.16
C LEU A 190 -0.18 6.67 3.81
N ARG A 191 -0.73 6.17 4.92
CA ARG A 191 -1.61 6.93 5.82
C ARG A 191 -0.99 7.00 7.20
N ALA A 192 -1.33 8.03 7.95
CA ALA A 192 -0.92 8.17 9.34
C ALA A 192 -2.14 8.42 10.23
N THR A 193 -2.20 7.72 11.36
CA THR A 193 -3.11 8.06 12.46
C THR A 193 -2.31 8.84 13.50
N LYS A 194 -2.76 10.04 13.83
CA LYS A 194 -2.08 10.99 14.71
C LYS A 194 -2.88 11.19 15.98
N ILE A 195 -2.21 11.23 17.12
CA ILE A 195 -2.78 11.65 18.40
C ILE A 195 -2.26 13.05 18.70
N THR A 196 -3.14 14.04 18.73
CA THR A 196 -2.81 15.45 19.01
C THR A 196 -3.66 15.97 20.16
N ALA A 197 -3.26 17.08 20.77
CA ALA A 197 -4.08 17.75 21.78
C ALA A 197 -4.91 18.89 21.16
N VAL A 198 -6.11 19.09 21.68
CA VAL A 198 -7.00 20.20 21.25
C VAL A 198 -6.43 21.51 21.74
N ILE A 199 -6.08 22.41 20.80
CA ILE A 199 -5.65 23.79 21.07
C ILE A 199 -6.82 24.60 21.62
#